data_AF-A0A1Z4JGE0-F1
#
_entry.id   AF-A0A1Z4JGE0-F1
#
_cell.length_a   1.000
_cell.length_b   1.000
_cell.length_c   1.000
_cell.angle_alpha   90.00
_cell.angle_beta   90.00
_cell.angle_gamma   90.00
#
_symmetry.space_group_name_H-M   'P 1'
#
loop_
_entity.id
_entity.type
_entity.pdbx_description
1 polymer ?
#
loop_
_entity_poly.entity_id
_entity_poly.type
_entity_poly.pdbx_seq_one_letter_code
_entity_poly.pdbx_strand_id
1 'polypeptide(L)'
;MNKLVLFRPEKLNPPRKGEQYYDRLQLKPGTNHLSEVELAKLLAHPDYEQHRIWGAIEPVEPKAKIENKVPTEGETGLDKLSDVAAQKVIEQTFDVAVLETWLKSEKRKVLINAINRRVTELKKGEA
;
A
#
# COMPACT_ATOMS: atom_id res chain seq x y z
N MET A 1 -18.81 1.22 15.76
CA MET A 1 -17.67 0.44 15.24
C MET A 1 -16.46 1.36 15.10
N ASN A 2 -15.27 0.94 15.53
CA ASN A 2 -14.07 1.80 15.39
C ASN A 2 -13.57 1.77 13.94
N LYS A 3 -13.28 2.93 13.38
CA LYS A 3 -12.79 3.10 12.01
C LYS A 3 -11.30 3.45 12.07
N LEU A 4 -10.53 2.89 11.15
CA LEU A 4 -9.09 3.10 11.08
C LEU A 4 -8.80 4.25 10.11
N VAL A 5 -7.90 5.15 10.49
CA VAL A 5 -7.44 6.24 9.62
C VAL A 5 -5.91 6.27 9.66
N LEU A 6 -5.29 6.24 8.49
CA LEU A 6 -3.85 6.39 8.35
C LEU A 6 -3.50 7.86 8.17
N PHE A 7 -2.59 8.37 8.99
CA PHE A 7 -2.09 9.74 8.91
C PHE A 7 -0.59 9.75 8.56
N ARG A 8 -0.25 10.45 7.48
CA ARG A 8 1.09 10.58 6.91
C ARG A 8 1.52 12.06 6.91
N PRO A 9 2.09 12.58 8.01
CA PRO A 9 2.43 13.99 8.12
C PRO A 9 3.50 14.43 7.09
N GLU A 10 4.29 13.50 6.57
CA GLU A 10 5.28 13.74 5.53
C GLU A 10 4.66 14.09 4.16
N LYS A 11 3.36 13.81 3.99
CA LYS A 11 2.58 14.15 2.78
C LYS A 11 1.82 15.47 2.93
N LEU A 12 1.88 16.12 4.09
CA LEU A 12 1.34 17.46 4.26
C LEU A 12 2.14 18.48 3.44
N ASN A 13 1.54 19.64 3.17
CA ASN A 13 2.21 20.77 2.57
C ASN A 13 2.04 22.03 3.45
N PRO A 14 3.08 22.44 4.22
CA PRO A 14 4.43 21.87 4.25
C PRO A 14 4.52 20.52 4.99
N PRO A 15 5.48 19.63 4.66
CA PRO A 15 5.68 18.35 5.34
C PRO A 15 5.99 18.52 6.82
N ARG A 16 5.40 17.65 7.66
CA ARG A 16 5.62 17.63 9.11
C ARG A 16 6.10 16.24 9.55
N LYS A 17 6.59 16.13 10.80
CA LYS A 17 7.08 14.87 11.38
C LYS A 17 6.30 14.43 12.64
N GLY A 18 5.25 15.18 13.00
CA GLY A 18 4.58 15.03 14.28
C GLY A 18 3.08 14.84 14.14
N GLU A 19 2.42 14.91 15.28
CA GLU A 19 0.98 14.81 15.40
C GLU A 19 0.30 16.05 14.82
N GLN A 20 -0.91 15.88 14.30
CA GLN A 20 -1.72 16.96 13.78
C GLN A 20 -3.06 17.00 14.51
N TYR A 21 -3.46 18.20 14.89
CA TYR A 21 -4.74 18.44 15.52
C TYR A 21 -5.76 18.89 14.48
N TYR A 22 -6.93 18.26 14.52
CA TYR A 22 -8.15 18.63 13.82
C TYR A 22 -9.16 18.98 14.90
N ASP A 23 -9.22 20.26 15.26
CA ASP A 23 -9.88 20.77 16.47
C ASP A 23 -9.39 20.10 17.77
N ARG A 24 -10.19 19.18 18.32
CA ARG A 24 -9.89 18.40 19.52
C ARG A 24 -9.44 16.97 19.20
N LEU A 25 -9.43 16.59 17.93
CA LEU A 25 -8.97 15.28 17.49
C LEU A 25 -7.47 15.33 17.19
N GLN A 26 -6.71 14.46 17.82
CA GLN A 26 -5.28 14.32 17.60
C GLN A 26 -5.01 13.11 16.72
N LEU A 27 -4.40 13.32 15.55
CA LEU A 27 -3.91 12.24 14.70
C LEU A 27 -2.40 12.08 14.89
N LYS A 28 -1.98 10.88 15.26
CA LYS A 28 -0.59 10.48 15.36
C LYS A 28 -0.08 9.96 14.02
N PRO A 29 1.20 10.14 13.68
CA PRO A 29 1.77 9.53 12.48
C PRO A 29 1.54 8.02 12.49
N GLY A 30 1.02 7.47 11.38
CA GLY A 30 0.60 6.08 11.28
C GLY A 30 -0.89 5.87 11.50
N THR A 31 -1.27 4.69 11.99
CA THR A 31 -2.68 4.26 12.08
C THR A 31 -3.33 4.77 13.36
N ASN A 32 -4.47 5.44 13.22
CA ASN A 32 -5.29 5.95 14.31
C ASN A 32 -6.63 5.21 14.35
N HIS A 33 -7.08 4.87 15.55
CA HIS A 33 -8.39 4.27 15.78
C HIS A 33 -9.36 5.37 16.18
N LEU A 34 -10.31 5.69 15.31
CA LEU A 34 -11.31 6.72 15.57
C LEU A 34 -12.65 6.08 15.90
N SER A 35 -13.32 6.62 16.90
CA SER A 35 -14.75 6.41 17.10
C SER A 35 -15.55 7.05 15.95
N GLU A 36 -16.81 6.66 15.79
CA GLU A 36 -17.69 7.25 14.76
C GLU A 36 -17.84 8.76 14.91
N VAL A 37 -17.87 9.25 16.16
CA VAL A 37 -17.97 10.68 16.47
C VAL A 37 -16.70 11.43 16.07
N GLU A 38 -15.52 10.84 16.29
CA GLU A 38 -14.24 11.44 15.91
C GLU A 38 -14.05 11.43 14.39
N LEU A 39 -14.46 10.36 13.72
CA LEU A 39 -14.44 10.29 12.26
C LEU A 39 -15.37 11.34 11.66
N ALA A 40 -16.58 11.50 12.17
CA ALA A 40 -17.51 12.53 11.69
C ALA A 40 -16.92 13.94 11.83
N LYS A 41 -16.21 14.22 12.93
CA LYS A 41 -15.49 15.49 13.13
C LYS A 41 -14.36 15.68 12.13
N LEU A 42 -13.57 14.62 11.91
CA LEU A 42 -12.49 14.66 10.92
C LEU A 42 -13.04 14.93 9.52
N LEU A 43 -14.10 14.24 9.11
CA LEU A 43 -14.75 14.41 7.80
C LEU A 43 -15.36 15.81 7.61
N ALA A 44 -15.82 16.42 8.70
CA ALA A 44 -16.38 17.77 8.67
C ALA A 44 -15.32 18.89 8.70
N HIS A 45 -14.05 18.56 8.97
CA HIS A 45 -12.99 19.56 9.09
C HIS A 45 -12.62 20.13 7.71
N PRO A 46 -12.49 21.46 7.55
CA PRO A 46 -12.22 22.09 6.25
C PRO A 46 -10.96 21.56 5.56
N ASP A 47 -9.90 21.30 6.35
CA ASP A 47 -8.63 20.81 5.81
C ASP A 47 -8.63 19.31 5.47
N TYR A 48 -9.66 18.55 5.84
CA TYR A 48 -9.68 17.10 5.63
C TYR A 48 -9.57 16.74 4.16
N GLU A 49 -10.36 17.37 3.31
CA GLU A 49 -10.39 17.04 1.88
C GLU A 49 -9.06 17.38 1.21
N GLN A 50 -8.45 18.50 1.58
CA GLN A 50 -7.13 18.89 1.08
C GLN A 50 -6.04 17.88 1.51
N HIS A 51 -6.05 17.48 2.78
CA HIS A 51 -5.10 16.50 3.31
C HIS A 51 -5.33 15.09 2.74
N ARG A 52 -6.57 14.74 2.42
CA ARG A 52 -6.91 13.50 1.70
C ARG A 52 -6.36 13.53 0.28
N ILE A 53 -6.53 14.63 -0.45
CA ILE A 53 -5.98 14.81 -1.81
C ILE A 53 -4.46 14.71 -1.82
N TRP A 54 -3.78 15.26 -0.81
CA TRP A 54 -2.33 15.12 -0.68
C TRP A 54 -1.87 13.71 -0.26
N GLY A 55 -2.79 12.82 0.12
CA GLY A 55 -2.46 11.49 0.65
C GLY A 55 -1.89 11.54 2.07
N ALA A 56 -2.11 12.64 2.80
CA ALA A 56 -1.74 12.80 4.20
C ALA A 56 -2.77 12.16 5.14
N ILE A 57 -4.04 12.03 4.73
CA ILE A 57 -5.05 11.26 5.44
C ILE A 57 -5.69 10.24 4.50
N GLU A 58 -5.68 8.97 4.91
CA GLU A 58 -6.34 7.88 4.19
C GLU A 58 -7.29 7.15 5.15
N PRO A 59 -8.62 7.17 4.92
CA PRO A 59 -9.53 6.29 5.64
C PRO A 59 -9.19 4.85 5.29
N VAL A 60 -8.78 4.08 6.30
CA VAL A 60 -8.63 2.64 6.18
C VAL A 60 -10.03 2.09 6.42
N GLU A 61 -10.79 1.98 5.33
CA GLU A 61 -11.92 1.06 5.37
C GLU A 61 -11.38 -0.28 5.89
N PRO A 62 -12.07 -0.96 6.83
CA PRO A 62 -11.81 -2.35 7.06
C PRO A 62 -12.11 -2.99 5.72
N LYS A 63 -11.08 -3.14 4.88
CA LYS A 63 -11.20 -3.77 3.59
C LYS A 63 -11.89 -5.06 3.91
N ALA A 64 -13.15 -5.19 3.47
CA ALA A 64 -13.86 -6.45 3.39
C ALA A 64 -12.78 -7.41 2.94
N LYS A 65 -12.45 -8.38 3.82
CA LYS A 65 -11.30 -9.28 3.73
C LYS A 65 -10.75 -9.16 2.33
N ILE A 66 -9.65 -8.43 2.13
CA ILE A 66 -8.86 -8.74 0.94
C ILE A 66 -8.73 -10.24 1.12
N GLU A 67 -9.38 -11.00 0.24
CA GLU A 67 -9.02 -12.37 0.07
C GLU A 67 -7.53 -12.23 -0.18
N ASN A 68 -6.74 -12.45 0.87
CA ASN A 68 -5.43 -13.00 0.75
C ASN A 68 -5.67 -14.37 0.10
N LYS A 69 -6.11 -14.37 -1.17
CA LYS A 69 -5.46 -15.17 -2.16
C LYS A 69 -4.04 -14.64 -2.19
N VAL A 70 -3.25 -15.04 -1.19
CA VAL A 70 -2.01 -15.73 -1.52
C VAL A 70 -2.42 -16.62 -2.68
N PRO A 71 -1.98 -16.34 -3.92
CA PRO A 71 -2.36 -17.19 -5.02
C PRO A 71 -1.97 -18.59 -4.61
N THR A 72 -2.98 -19.42 -4.34
CA THR A 72 -2.80 -20.83 -4.13
C THR A 72 -2.04 -21.31 -5.36
N GLU A 73 -0.97 -22.05 -5.12
CA GLU A 73 -0.08 -22.66 -6.11
C GLU A 73 -0.75 -22.81 -7.48
N GLY A 74 -0.24 -22.08 -8.49
CA GLY A 74 -0.43 -22.49 -9.89
C GLY A 74 -0.77 -21.44 -10.94
N GLU A 75 -1.64 -20.45 -10.72
CA GLU A 75 -2.33 -19.82 -11.88
C GLU A 75 -2.68 -18.33 -11.78
N THR A 76 -1.78 -17.49 -11.26
CA THR A 76 -1.86 -16.05 -11.56
C THR A 76 -0.68 -15.66 -12.42
N GLY A 77 -0.87 -15.75 -13.74
CA GLY A 77 0.02 -15.09 -14.66
C GLY A 77 0.03 -13.60 -14.37
N LEU A 78 1.20 -12.98 -14.48
CA LEU A 78 1.34 -11.52 -14.39
C LEU A 78 0.51 -10.81 -15.47
N ASP A 79 0.11 -11.53 -16.53
CA ASP A 79 -0.66 -11.08 -17.69
C ASP A 79 -1.98 -10.38 -17.35
N LYS A 80 -2.63 -10.77 -16.25
CA LYS A 80 -3.90 -10.16 -15.81
C LYS A 80 -3.72 -8.96 -14.88
N LEU A 81 -2.49 -8.64 -14.49
CA LEU A 81 -2.17 -7.56 -13.56
C LEU A 81 -1.68 -6.32 -14.32
N SER A 82 -2.07 -5.14 -13.84
CA SER A 82 -1.44 -3.88 -14.23
C SER A 82 0.03 -3.86 -13.82
N ASP A 83 0.86 -3.06 -14.49
CA ASP A 83 2.30 -3.05 -14.24
C ASP A 83 2.65 -2.74 -12.77
N VAL A 84 1.90 -1.85 -12.12
CA VAL A 84 2.07 -1.50 -10.71
C VAL A 84 1.70 -2.67 -9.79
N ALA A 85 0.60 -3.37 -10.07
CA ALA A 85 0.17 -4.51 -9.26
C ALA A 85 1.12 -5.71 -9.44
N ALA A 86 1.56 -5.94 -10.67
CA ALA A 86 2.52 -6.98 -11.01
C ALA A 86 3.88 -6.75 -10.33
N GLN A 87 4.41 -5.53 -10.33
CA GLN A 87 5.64 -5.20 -9.60
C GLN A 87 5.54 -5.52 -8.12
N LYS A 88 4.43 -5.18 -7.48
CA LYS A 88 4.21 -5.49 -6.06
C LYS A 88 4.20 -6.99 -5.80
N VAL A 89 3.57 -7.78 -6.67
CA VAL A 89 3.57 -9.24 -6.58
C VAL A 89 4.99 -9.79 -6.73
N ILE A 90 5.76 -9.28 -7.69
CA ILE A 90 7.17 -9.65 -7.89
C ILE A 90 7.99 -9.35 -6.64
N GLU A 91 7.91 -8.15 -6.08
CA GLU A 91 8.63 -7.75 -4.86
C GLU A 91 8.29 -8.64 -3.65
N GLN A 92 7.03 -9.09 -3.55
CA GLN A 92 6.56 -9.94 -2.45
C GLN A 92 6.84 -11.45 -2.68
N THR A 93 7.32 -11.83 -3.86
CA THR A 93 7.63 -13.22 -4.18
C THR A 93 9.07 -13.55 -3.77
N PHE A 94 9.23 -14.62 -2.99
CA PHE A 94 10.53 -15.12 -2.52
C PHE A 94 10.93 -16.43 -3.20
N ASP A 95 9.99 -17.09 -3.90
CA ASP A 95 10.27 -18.30 -4.66
C ASP A 95 10.91 -17.95 -6.00
N VAL A 96 12.20 -18.26 -6.13
CA VAL A 96 12.99 -18.03 -7.33
C VAL A 96 12.47 -18.85 -8.52
N ALA A 97 11.94 -20.06 -8.30
CA ALA A 97 11.44 -20.90 -9.39
C ALA A 97 10.16 -20.30 -10.01
N VAL A 98 9.31 -19.68 -9.18
CA VAL A 98 8.12 -18.95 -9.65
C VAL A 98 8.53 -17.71 -10.45
N LEU A 99 9.49 -16.94 -9.95
CA LEU A 99 10.03 -15.77 -10.67
C LEU A 99 10.65 -16.15 -12.02
N GLU A 100 11.42 -17.23 -12.08
CA GLU A 100 12.02 -17.75 -13.32
C GLU A 100 10.96 -18.27 -14.31
N THR A 101 9.84 -18.80 -13.80
CA THR A 101 8.70 -19.21 -14.63
C THR A 101 7.98 -18.00 -15.24
N TRP A 102 7.75 -16.95 -14.46
CA TRP A 102 7.20 -15.69 -14.97
C TRP A 102 8.12 -15.00 -15.97
N LEU A 103 9.44 -15.09 -15.77
CA LEU A 103 10.41 -14.53 -16.70
C LEU A 103 10.31 -15.14 -18.11
N LYS A 104 9.94 -16.43 -18.21
CA LYS A 104 9.78 -17.14 -19.49
C LYS A 104 8.48 -16.77 -20.22
N SER A 105 7.45 -16.34 -19.51
CA SER A 105 6.12 -16.03 -20.08
C SER A 105 5.85 -14.53 -20.26
N GLU A 106 6.56 -13.66 -19.55
CA GLU A 106 6.34 -12.22 -19.56
C GLU A 106 6.98 -11.53 -20.79
N LYS A 107 6.25 -10.59 -21.40
CA LYS A 107 6.68 -9.83 -22.59
C LYS A 107 6.97 -8.37 -22.27
N ARG A 108 6.47 -7.86 -21.15
CA ARG A 108 6.66 -6.46 -20.73
C ARG A 108 8.05 -6.25 -20.16
N LYS A 109 8.87 -5.45 -20.85
CA LYS A 109 10.25 -5.12 -20.43
C LYS A 109 10.35 -4.61 -19.00
N VAL A 110 9.36 -3.82 -18.55
CA VAL A 110 9.31 -3.26 -17.18
C VAL A 110 9.24 -4.37 -16.13
N LEU A 111 8.42 -5.40 -16.35
CA LEU A 111 8.26 -6.50 -15.42
C LEU A 111 9.41 -7.50 -15.52
N ILE A 112 9.94 -7.75 -16.72
CA ILE A 112 11.16 -8.55 -16.90
C ILE A 112 12.32 -7.97 -16.07
N ASN A 113 12.49 -6.63 -16.10
CA ASN A 113 13.52 -5.96 -15.29
C ASN A 113 13.24 -6.10 -13.79
N ALA A 114 11.99 -5.97 -13.36
CA ALA A 114 11.61 -6.14 -11.96
C ALA A 114 11.85 -7.58 -11.45
N ILE A 115 11.48 -8.59 -12.25
CA ILE A 115 11.72 -10.01 -11.94
C ILE A 115 13.22 -10.28 -11.83
N ASN A 116 14.01 -9.84 -12.83
CA ASN A 116 15.45 -10.03 -12.82
C ASN A 116 16.12 -9.38 -11.61
N ARG A 117 15.69 -8.17 -11.26
CA ARG A 117 16.16 -7.48 -10.05
C ARG A 117 15.86 -8.31 -8.81
N ARG A 118 14.61 -8.77 -8.66
CA ARG A 118 14.19 -9.54 -7.49
C ARG A 118 14.92 -10.89 -7.37
N VAL A 119 15.05 -11.61 -8.47
CA VAL A 119 15.83 -12.86 -8.52
C VAL A 119 17.29 -12.62 -8.11
N THR A 120 17.87 -11.49 -8.53
CA THR A 120 19.24 -11.13 -8.15
C THR A 120 19.35 -10.82 -6.66
N GLU A 121 18.42 -10.04 -6.10
CA GLU A 121 18.36 -9.72 -4.66
C GLU A 121 18.27 -11.02 -3.83
N LEU A 122 17.38 -11.94 -4.21
CA LEU A 122 17.21 -13.23 -3.52
C LEU A 122 18.44 -14.13 -3.65
N LYS A 123 19.07 -14.21 -4.82
CA LYS A 123 20.28 -15.05 -5.03
C LYS A 123 21.52 -14.50 -4.32
N LYS A 124 21.59 -13.19 -4.10
CA LYS A 124 22.68 -12.54 -3.34
C LYS A 124 22.46 -12.52 -1.82
N GLY A 125 21.27 -12.90 -1.35
CA GLY A 125 20.89 -12.78 0.06
C GLY A 125 20.71 -11.33 0.52
N GLU A 126 20.43 -10.43 -0.41
CA GLU A 126 20.21 -8.98 -0.17
C GLU A 126 18.71 -8.64 0.01
N ALA A 127 17.87 -9.67 0.21
CA ALA A 127 16.40 -9.61 0.09
C ALA A 127 15.63 -9.66 1.41
#